data_AF-A0A3D5HR94-F1
#
_entry.id   AF-A0A3D5HR94-F1
#
_cell.length_a   1.000
_cell.length_b   1.000
_cell.length_c   1.000
_cell.angle_alpha   90.00
_cell.angle_beta   90.00
_cell.angle_gamma   90.00
#
_symmetry.space_group_name_H-M   'P 1'
#
loop_
_entity.id
_entity.type
_entity.pdbx_description
1 polymer ?
#
loop_
_entity_poly.entity_id
_entity_poly.type
_entity_poly.pdbx_seq_one_letter_code
_entity_poly.pdbx_strand_id
1 'polypeptide(L)' 'MKLISTYWRDSDNATAKVHGNDEDGYTIHYYDSSGMFMDKESFPEKSLRFHEDAAENWALGIKPLPL' A
#
# COMPACT_ATOMS: atom_id res chain seq x y z
N MET A 1 12.48 7.62 1.34
CA MET A 1 11.12 7.17 1.00
C MET A 1 10.24 8.35 0.68
N LYS A 2 9.72 8.41 -0.55
CA LYS A 2 8.79 9.44 -1.03
C LYS A 2 7.39 8.83 -1.14
N LEU A 3 6.38 9.45 -0.52
CA LEU A 3 4.98 9.04 -0.70
C LEU A 3 4.55 9.35 -2.14
N ILE A 4 3.97 8.37 -2.82
CA ILE A 4 3.53 8.49 -4.22
C ILE A 4 2.00 8.54 -4.29
N SER A 5 1.31 7.60 -3.65
CA SER A 5 -0.14 7.52 -3.66
C SER A 5 -0.69 7.01 -2.33
N THR A 6 -1.95 7.36 -2.05
CA THR A 6 -2.71 6.88 -0.89
C THR A 6 -4.07 6.40 -1.38
N TYR A 7 -4.48 5.25 -0.86
CA TYR A 7 -5.77 4.62 -1.11
C TYR A 7 -6.49 4.45 0.23
N TRP A 8 -7.77 4.79 0.27
CA TRP A 8 -8.61 4.66 1.45
C TRP A 8 -9.56 3.49 1.25
N ARG A 9 -9.61 2.60 2.25
CA ARG A 9 -10.51 1.47 2.25
C ARG A 9 -11.91 1.92 2.64
N ASP A 10 -12.87 1.70 1.76
CA ASP A 10 -14.25 2.19 1.92
C ASP A 10 -14.96 1.63 3.17
N SER A 11 -14.55 0.43 3.64
CA SER A 11 -15.22 -0.21 4.77
C SER A 11 -14.94 0.43 6.13
N ASP A 12 -13.75 1.01 6.32
CA ASP A 12 -13.30 1.47 7.65
C ASP A 12 -12.30 2.64 7.64
N ASN A 13 -12.08 3.28 6.49
CA ASN A 13 -11.09 4.36 6.32
C ASN A 13 -9.64 3.98 6.62
N ALA A 14 -9.31 2.68 6.72
CA ALA A 14 -7.93 2.23 6.73
C ALA A 14 -7.22 2.66 5.42
N THR A 15 -5.89 2.80 5.44
CA THR A 15 -5.15 3.34 4.29
C THR A 15 -4.04 2.44 3.80
N ALA A 16 -3.89 2.33 2.49
CA ALA A 16 -2.71 1.78 1.84
C ALA A 16 -1.92 2.91 1.17
N LYS A 17 -0.63 3.01 1.47
CA LYS A 17 0.25 4.10 1.01
C LYS A 17 1.42 3.54 0.22
N VAL A 18 1.54 3.93 -1.04
CA VAL A 18 2.66 3.53 -1.89
C VAL A 18 3.81 4.51 -1.71
N HIS A 19 4.98 3.98 -1.38
CA HIS A 19 6.21 4.74 -1.25
C HIS A 19 7.26 4.26 -2.26
N GLY A 20 7.99 5.21 -2.83
CA GLY A 20 9.21 4.93 -3.61
C GLY A 20 10.48 5.15 -2.80
N ASN A 21 11.46 4.29 -2.99
CA ASN A 21 12.85 4.48 -2.60
C ASN A 21 13.74 4.36 -3.84
N ASP A 22 14.69 5.27 -4.01
CA ASP A 22 15.59 5.28 -5.17
C ASP A 22 16.50 4.04 -5.22
N GLU A 23 16.75 3.40 -4.06
CA GLU A 23 17.58 2.18 -3.94
C GLU A 23 16.77 0.87 -3.89
N ASP A 24 15.62 0.87 -3.20
CA ASP A 24 14.86 -0.36 -2.87
C ASP A 24 13.58 -0.57 -3.72
N GLY A 25 13.32 0.30 -4.69
CA GLY A 25 12.11 0.23 -5.52
C GLY A 25 10.87 0.77 -4.81
N TYR A 26 9.77 0.01 -4.82
CA TYR A 26 8.48 0.45 -4.29
C TYR A 26 8.00 -0.42 -3.14
N THR A 27 7.22 0.17 -2.24
CA THR A 27 6.66 -0.48 -1.06
C THR A 27 5.25 0.03 -0.81
N ILE A 28 4.40 -0.80 -0.21
CA ILE A 28 3.04 -0.45 0.23
C ILE A 28 3.04 -0.53 1.74
N HIS A 29 2.58 0.53 2.41
CA HIS A 29 2.39 0.56 3.85
C HIS A 29 0.90 0.61 4.16
N TYR A 30 0.44 -0.30 5.01
CA TYR A 30 -0.95 -0.39 5.44
C TYR A 30 -1.11 0.21 6.83
N TYR A 31 -2.16 0.99 7.01
CA TYR A 31 -2.51 1.63 8.28
C TYR A 31 -3.98 1.38 8.58
N ASP A 32 -4.32 1.20 9.84
CA ASP A 32 -5.70 1.07 10.28
C ASP A 32 -6.44 2.42 10.24
N SER A 33 -7.72 2.41 10.61
CA SER A 33 -8.58 3.59 10.68
C SER A 33 -8.10 4.66 11.66
N SER A 34 -7.26 4.29 12.63
CA SER A 34 -6.65 5.21 13.62
C SER A 34 -5.31 5.77 13.14
N GLY A 35 -4.85 5.38 11.95
CA GLY A 35 -3.54 5.73 11.42
C GLY A 35 -2.40 4.91 12.03
N MET A 36 -2.69 3.83 12.76
CA MET A 36 -1.68 2.92 13.29
C MET A 36 -1.12 2.07 12.16
N PHE A 37 0.21 1.95 12.08
CA PHE A 37 0.85 1.06 11.12
C PHE A 37 0.46 -0.40 11.38
N MET A 38 -0.05 -1.08 10.36
CA MET A 38 -0.42 -2.48 10.42
C MET A 38 0.70 -3.36 9.86
N ASP A 39 1.09 -3.10 8.62
CA ASP A 39 2.06 -3.91 7.91
C ASP A 39 2.65 -3.19 6.68
N LYS A 40 3.66 -3.77 6.05
CA LYS A 40 4.21 -3.33 4.78
C LYS A 40 4.48 -4.50 3.85
N GLU A 41 4.36 -4.23 2.55
CA GLU A 41 4.62 -5.21 1.50
C GLU A 41 5.52 -4.59 0.44
N SER A 42 6.42 -5.39 -0.13
CA SER A 42 7.24 -4.99 -1.26
C SER A 42 7.28 -6.10 -2.28
N PHE A 43 7.33 -5.71 -3.55
CA PHE A 43 7.42 -6.66 -4.65
C PHE A 43 8.64 -6.30 -5.49
N PRO A 44 9.80 -6.92 -5.22
CA PRO A 44 11.02 -6.67 -5.98
C PRO A 44 10.77 -6.79 -7.49
N GLU A 45 11.41 -5.91 -8.26
CA GLU A 45 11.33 -5.86 -9.72
C GLU A 45 9.93 -5.55 -10.31
N LYS A 46 8.92 -5.29 -9.48
CA LYS A 46 7.62 -4.82 -9.94
C LYS A 46 7.59 -3.31 -10.09
N SER A 47 6.82 -2.85 -11.08
CA SER A 47 6.67 -1.44 -11.40
C SER A 47 5.90 -0.68 -10.32
N LEU A 48 5.97 0.65 -10.35
CA LEU A 48 5.09 1.51 -9.54
C LEU A 48 3.62 1.13 -9.73
N ARG A 49 3.20 0.96 -10.99
CA ARG A 49 1.81 0.67 -11.32
C ARG A 49 1.31 -0.62 -10.66
N PHE A 50 2.17 -1.64 -10.57
CA PHE A 50 1.83 -2.87 -9.85
C PHE A 50 1.53 -2.61 -8.37
N HIS A 51 2.32 -1.74 -7.72
CA HIS A 51 2.14 -1.41 -6.31
C HIS A 51 0.90 -0.55 -6.09
N GLU A 52 0.60 0.37 -7.01
CA GLU A 52 -0.65 1.14 -7.04
C GLU A 52 -1.88 0.24 -7.17
N ASP A 53 -1.88 -0.67 -8.15
CA ASP A 53 -2.98 -1.62 -8.36
C ASP A 53 -3.14 -2.56 -7.16
N ALA A 54 -2.04 -3.02 -6.55
CA ALA A 54 -2.10 -3.86 -5.35
C ALA A 54 -2.66 -3.11 -4.13
N ALA A 55 -2.27 -1.85 -3.94
CA ALA A 55 -2.79 -0.99 -2.87
C ALA A 55 -4.28 -0.68 -3.07
N GLU A 56 -4.69 -0.37 -4.30
CA GLU A 56 -6.10 -0.14 -4.67
C GLU A 56 -6.94 -1.41 -4.47
N ASN A 57 -6.47 -2.57 -4.94
CA ASN A 57 -7.17 -3.84 -4.75
C ASN A 57 -7.37 -4.18 -3.26
N TRP A 58 -6.40 -3.84 -2.41
CA TRP A 58 -6.57 -4.00 -0.96
C TRP A 58 -7.61 -3.02 -0.41
N ALA A 59 -7.57 -1.76 -0.82
CA ALA A 59 -8.54 -0.75 -0.41
C ALA A 59 -9.97 -1.08 -0.86
N LEU A 60 -10.13 -1.75 -2.01
CA LEU A 60 -11.42 -2.25 -2.51
C LEU A 60 -11.87 -3.57 -1.86
N GLY A 61 -11.06 -4.16 -0.98
CA GLY A 61 -11.36 -5.45 -0.34
C GLY A 61 -11.22 -6.67 -1.26
N ILE A 62 -10.60 -6.51 -2.43
CA ILE A 62 -10.32 -7.59 -3.40
C ILE A 62 -9.09 -8.38 -2.94
N LYS A 63 -8.06 -7.70 -2.45
CA LYS A 63 -6.84 -8.30 -1.90
C LYS A 63 -6.92 -8.38 -0.37
N PRO A 64 -6.64 -9.54 0.26
CA PRO A 64 -6.51 -9.62 1.71
C PRO A 64 -5.28 -8.84 2.19
N LEU A 65 -5.17 -8.63 3.51
CA LEU A 65 -3.91 -8.15 4.10
C LEU A 65 -2.75 -9.05 3.65
N PRO A 66 -1.56 -8.48 3.38
CA PRO A 66 -0.35 -9.28 3.22
C PRO A 66 -0.16 -10.17 4.46
N LEU A 67 0.38 -11.37 4.25
CA LEU A 67 0.80 -12.28 5.31
C LEU A 67 2.21 -11.92 5.79
#